data_AF-A0A7C3WQB8-F1
#
_entry.id   AF-A0A7C3WQB8-F1
#
_cell.length_a   1.000
_cell.length_b   1.000
_cell.length_c   1.000
_cell.angle_alpha   90.00
_cell.angle_beta   90.00
_cell.angle_gamma   90.00
#
_symmetry.space_group_name_H-M   'P 1'
#
loop_
_entity.id
_entity.type
_entity.pdbx_description
1 polymer ?
#
loop_
_entity_poly.entity_id
_entity_poly.type
_entity_poly.pdbx_seq_one_letter_code
_entity_poly.pdbx_strand_id
1 'polypeptide(L)'
;MAVVEYKGKTFEVDEDGFLANLDQWGPEWVEYVKDLEGIKELTEDHWKVINMLQDYYKKNGIAPMVRILSKVTGFKLKYIYELFPSGPGKGACKMAGLPKPTGCV
;
A
#
# COMPACT_ATOMS: atom_id res chain seq x y z
N MET A 1 -10.89 7.81 -13.79
CA MET A 1 -9.49 8.01 -13.36
C MET A 1 -9.31 9.47 -13.03
N ALA A 2 -8.82 9.74 -11.82
CA ALA A 2 -8.55 11.08 -11.31
C ALA A 2 -7.04 11.31 -11.22
N VAL A 3 -6.65 12.58 -11.17
CA VAL A 3 -5.24 12.99 -11.05
C VAL A 3 -5.06 13.67 -9.71
N VAL A 4 -4.07 13.22 -8.95
CA VAL A 4 -3.66 13.80 -7.67
C VAL A 4 -2.33 14.51 -7.85
N GLU A 5 -2.28 15.78 -7.44
CA GLU A 5 -1.03 16.55 -7.36
C GLU A 5 -0.56 16.65 -5.91
N TYR A 6 0.64 16.17 -5.60
CA TYR A 6 1.21 16.24 -4.26
C TYR A 6 2.72 16.46 -4.33
N LYS A 7 3.20 17.49 -3.61
CA LYS A 7 4.62 17.92 -3.59
C LYS A 7 5.26 18.06 -4.99
N GLY A 8 4.48 18.51 -5.98
CA GLY A 8 4.96 18.68 -7.37
C GLY A 8 5.07 17.38 -8.17
N LYS A 9 4.59 16.25 -7.65
CA LYS A 9 4.37 15.01 -8.40
C LYS A 9 2.90 14.82 -8.71
N THR A 10 2.67 14.11 -9.81
CA THR A 10 1.33 13.80 -10.32
C THR A 10 1.13 12.30 -10.27
N PHE A 11 0.04 11.86 -9.66
CA PHE A 11 -0.35 10.47 -9.50
C PHE A 11 -1.70 10.25 -10.18
N GLU A 12 -1.75 9.30 -11.11
CA GLU A 12 -3.03 8.87 -11.67
C GLU A 12 -3.63 7.80 -10.76
N VAL A 13 -4.89 7.98 -10.38
CA VAL A 13 -5.57 7.08 -9.46
C VAL A 13 -6.91 6.60 -10.01
N ASP A 14 -7.32 5.40 -9.59
CA ASP A 14 -8.65 4.88 -9.82
C ASP A 14 -9.70 5.53 -8.89
N GLU A 15 -10.96 5.11 -9.02
CA GLU A 15 -12.08 5.66 -8.25
C GLU A 15 -11.99 5.35 -6.74
N ASP A 16 -11.20 4.35 -6.34
CA ASP A 16 -10.96 3.95 -4.96
C ASP A 16 -9.66 4.56 -4.39
N GLY A 17 -8.95 5.36 -5.20
CA GLY A 17 -7.71 6.02 -4.84
C GLY A 17 -6.48 5.10 -4.87
N PHE A 18 -6.51 4.00 -5.64
CA PHE A 18 -5.31 3.20 -5.91
C PHE A 18 -4.54 3.79 -7.08
N LEU A 19 -3.22 3.67 -7.02
CA LEU A 19 -2.33 4.14 -8.06
C LEU A 19 -2.56 3.34 -9.35
N ALA A 20 -2.81 4.03 -10.46
CA ALA A 20 -3.08 3.42 -11.76
C ALA A 20 -1.81 2.83 -12.38
N ASN A 21 -0.64 3.42 -12.10
CA ASN A 21 0.65 2.94 -12.58
C ASN A 21 1.69 2.93 -11.46
N LEU A 22 2.24 1.74 -11.15
CA LEU A 22 3.30 1.56 -10.15
C LEU A 22 4.57 2.35 -10.48
N ASP A 23 4.84 2.69 -11.75
CA ASP A 23 5.99 3.51 -12.15
C ASP A 23 5.90 4.96 -11.61
N GLN A 24 4.71 5.43 -11.27
CA GLN A 24 4.51 6.73 -10.62
C GLN A 24 4.78 6.66 -9.11
N TRP A 25 4.96 5.47 -8.55
CA TRP A 25 5.16 5.32 -7.11
C TRP A 25 6.48 5.95 -6.66
N GLY A 26 6.42 6.64 -5.53
CA GLY A 26 7.59 7.16 -4.83
C GLY A 26 7.25 7.44 -3.36
N PRO A 27 8.24 7.84 -2.54
CA PRO A 27 8.00 8.17 -1.14
C PRO A 27 6.87 9.19 -0.93
N GLU A 28 6.69 10.13 -1.86
CA GLU A 28 5.66 11.16 -1.82
C GLU A 28 4.24 10.58 -1.95
N TRP A 29 4.08 9.45 -2.63
CA TRP A 29 2.81 8.72 -2.66
C TRP A 29 2.46 8.16 -1.28
N VAL A 30 3.45 7.57 -0.60
CA VAL A 30 3.27 7.02 0.75
C VAL A 30 2.86 8.14 1.72
N GLU A 31 3.52 9.30 1.63
CA GLU A 31 3.17 10.48 2.43
C GLU A 31 1.74 10.99 2.15
N TYR A 32 1.33 11.06 0.89
CA TYR A 32 -0.02 11.44 0.51
C TYR A 32 -1.09 10.47 1.06
N VAL A 33 -0.88 9.17 0.88
CA VAL A 33 -1.84 8.14 1.29
C VAL A 33 -1.88 7.97 2.82
N LYS A 34 -0.78 8.24 3.51
CA LYS A 34 -0.68 8.16 4.98
C LYS A 34 -1.84 8.89 5.68
N ASP A 35 -2.10 10.13 5.27
CA ASP A 35 -3.16 10.94 5.88
C ASP A 35 -4.57 10.43 5.50
N LEU A 36 -4.74 9.89 4.29
CA LEU A 36 -6.01 9.28 3.84
C LEU A 36 -6.35 7.99 4.58
N GLU A 37 -5.34 7.21 4.94
CA GLU A 37 -5.49 5.92 5.63
C GLU A 37 -5.48 6.05 7.17
N GLY A 38 -5.45 7.29 7.69
CA GLY A 38 -5.52 7.56 9.13
C GLY A 38 -4.25 7.22 9.90
N ILE A 39 -3.10 7.20 9.22
CA ILE A 39 -1.79 6.89 9.81
C ILE A 39 -1.14 8.19 10.26
N LYS A 40 -0.79 8.30 11.55
CA LYS A 40 -0.17 9.53 12.07
C LYS A 40 1.30 9.65 11.65
N GLU A 41 2.05 8.56 11.81
CA GLU A 41 3.49 8.51 11.61
C GLU A 41 3.89 7.25 10.83
N LEU A 42 4.82 7.41 9.88
CA LEU A 42 5.40 6.30 9.13
C LEU A 42 6.61 5.75 9.88
N THR A 43 6.44 4.58 10.49
CA THR A 43 7.52 3.86 11.17
C THR A 43 8.25 2.88 10.24
N GLU A 44 9.38 2.33 10.70
CA GLU A 44 10.11 1.29 9.98
C GLU A 44 9.25 0.06 9.66
N ASP A 45 8.30 -0.27 10.53
CA ASP A 45 7.39 -1.41 10.34
C ASP A 45 6.39 -1.18 9.19
N HIS A 46 5.97 0.07 8.96
CA HIS A 46 5.18 0.42 7.77
C HIS A 46 5.99 0.20 6.51
N TRP A 47 7.23 0.70 6.49
CA TRP A 47 8.15 0.54 5.37
C TRP A 47 8.48 -0.93 5.11
N LYS A 48 8.63 -1.74 6.15
CA LYS A 48 8.85 -3.20 6.03
C LYS A 48 7.69 -3.87 5.28
N VAL A 49 6.44 -3.53 5.63
CA VAL A 49 5.25 -4.07 4.94
C VAL A 49 5.18 -3.57 3.50
N ILE A 50 5.34 -2.27 3.27
CA ILE A 50 5.31 -1.65 1.93
C ILE A 50 6.36 -2.28 1.01
N ASN A 51 7.61 -2.35 1.45
CA ASN A 51 8.72 -2.89 0.68
C ASN A 51 8.51 -4.38 0.38
N MET A 52 8.00 -5.15 1.35
CA MET A 52 7.67 -6.57 1.13
C MET A 52 6.59 -6.74 0.07
N LEU A 53 5.53 -5.92 0.10
CA LEU A 53 4.44 -5.96 -0.89
C LEU A 53 4.96 -5.63 -2.30
N GLN A 54 5.79 -4.60 -2.43
CA GLN A 54 6.39 -4.22 -3.71
C GLN A 54 7.34 -5.29 -4.25
N ASP A 55 8.21 -5.84 -3.40
CA ASP A 55 9.12 -6.93 -3.80
C ASP A 55 8.34 -8.17 -4.27
N TYR A 56 7.30 -8.54 -3.52
CA TYR A 56 6.45 -9.67 -3.88
C TYR A 56 5.72 -9.42 -5.20
N TYR A 57 5.16 -8.22 -5.39
CA TYR A 57 4.46 -7.86 -6.63
C TYR A 57 5.40 -7.85 -7.83
N LYS A 58 6.58 -7.24 -7.71
CA LYS A 58 7.60 -7.23 -8.78
C LYS A 58 8.01 -8.63 -9.20
N LYS A 59 8.06 -9.58 -8.26
CA LYS A 59 8.45 -10.98 -8.52
C LYS A 59 7.32 -11.85 -9.08
N ASN A 60 6.07 -11.61 -8.66
CA ASN A 60 4.96 -12.54 -8.89
C ASN A 60 3.81 -11.95 -9.73
N GLY A 61 3.78 -10.64 -9.96
CA GLY A 61 2.71 -9.94 -10.67
C GLY A 61 1.39 -9.82 -9.89
N ILE A 62 1.34 -10.28 -8.64
CA ILE A 62 0.15 -10.28 -7.78
C ILE A 62 0.49 -9.90 -6.34
N ALA A 63 -0.48 -9.37 -5.60
CA ALA A 63 -0.34 -9.15 -4.17
C ALA A 63 -0.24 -10.49 -3.40
N PRO A 64 0.55 -10.58 -2.32
CA PRO A 64 0.64 -11.81 -1.53
C PRO A 64 -0.65 -12.05 -0.72
N MET A 65 -0.94 -13.32 -0.44
CA MET A 65 -1.94 -13.67 0.57
C MET A 65 -1.51 -13.14 1.94
N VAL A 66 -2.48 -12.78 2.80
CA VAL A 66 -2.23 -12.29 4.16
C VAL A 66 -1.34 -13.23 4.99
N ARG A 67 -1.44 -14.55 4.77
CA ARG A 67 -0.59 -15.54 5.43
C ARG A 67 0.88 -15.43 5.03
N ILE A 68 1.16 -15.13 3.76
CA ILE A 68 2.53 -14.92 3.25
C ILE A 68 3.06 -13.60 3.82
N LEU A 69 2.26 -12.52 3.75
CA LEU A 69 2.62 -11.22 4.32
C LEU A 69 3.00 -11.35 5.79
N SER A 70 2.14 -12.00 6.59
CA SER A 70 2.39 -12.24 8.02
C SER A 70 3.65 -13.07 8.26
N LYS A 71 3.88 -14.11 7.44
CA LYS A 71 5.04 -15.00 7.58
C LYS A 71 6.37 -14.30 7.27
N VAL A 72 6.40 -13.48 6.21
CA VAL A 72 7.64 -12.81 5.76
C VAL A 72 7.97 -11.60 6.64
N THR A 73 6.95 -10.82 7.02
CA THR A 73 7.17 -9.66 7.90
C THR A 73 7.37 -10.05 9.36
N GLY A 74 6.87 -11.22 9.77
CA GLY A 74 6.80 -11.65 11.16
C GLY A 74 5.64 -11.02 11.93
N PHE A 75 4.81 -10.21 11.26
CA PHE A 75 3.70 -9.50 11.88
C PHE A 75 2.42 -10.31 11.84
N LYS A 76 1.71 -10.34 12.96
CA LYS A 76 0.36 -10.92 13.02
C LYS A 76 -0.62 -9.98 12.32
N LEU A 77 -1.70 -10.53 11.77
CA LEU A 77 -2.76 -9.75 11.11
C LEU A 77 -3.26 -8.58 11.97
N LYS A 78 -3.49 -8.81 13.27
CA LYS A 78 -3.89 -7.75 14.21
C LYS A 78 -2.91 -6.56 14.20
N TYR A 79 -1.61 -6.83 14.23
CA TYR A 79 -0.59 -5.78 14.20
C TYR A 79 -0.57 -5.04 12.85
N ILE A 80 -0.81 -5.75 11.75
CA ILE A 80 -0.95 -5.11 10.43
C ILE A 80 -2.14 -4.15 10.39
N TYR A 81 -3.25 -4.44 11.09
CA TYR A 81 -4.37 -3.50 11.24
C TYR A 81 -4.03 -2.30 12.15
N GLU A 82 -3.13 -2.48 13.11
CA GLU A 82 -2.63 -1.37 13.95
C GLU A 82 -1.73 -0.42 13.14
N LEU A 83 -0.93 -0.97 12.21
CA LEU A 83 -0.12 -0.18 11.27
C LEU A 83 -0.97 0.45 10.15
N PHE A 84 -1.88 -0.31 9.57
CA PHE A 84 -2.73 0.11 8.46
C PHE A 84 -4.20 -0.05 8.88
N PRO A 85 -4.87 1.02 9.37
CA PRO A 85 -6.24 0.92 9.91
C PRO A 85 -7.26 0.32 8.94
N SER A 86 -7.13 0.58 7.63
CA SER A 86 -7.97 -0.04 6.59
C SER A 86 -7.58 -1.48 6.22
N GLY A 87 -6.56 -2.04 6.88
CA GLY A 87 -6.07 -3.40 6.68
C GLY A 87 -5.06 -3.57 5.54
N PRO A 88 -4.57 -4.81 5.32
CA PRO A 88 -3.51 -5.11 4.37
C PRO A 88 -3.89 -4.84 2.91
N GLY A 89 -5.16 -5.04 2.54
CA GLY A 89 -5.64 -4.80 1.18
C GLY A 89 -5.80 -3.31 0.90
N LYS A 90 -6.78 -2.67 1.54
CA LYS A 90 -7.11 -1.27 1.26
C LYS A 90 -6.02 -0.29 1.70
N GLY A 91 -5.40 -0.49 2.86
CA GLY A 91 -4.35 0.40 3.37
C GLY A 91 -2.99 0.04 2.78
N ALA A 92 -2.46 -1.13 3.15
CA ALA A 92 -1.07 -1.46 2.84
C ALA A 92 -0.79 -1.61 1.34
N CYS A 93 -1.66 -2.30 0.57
CA CYS A 93 -1.45 -2.42 -0.89
C CYS A 93 -1.57 -1.08 -1.59
N LYS A 94 -2.52 -0.22 -1.20
CA LYS A 94 -2.66 1.14 -1.75
C LYS A 94 -1.39 1.96 -1.49
N MET A 95 -0.90 1.99 -0.26
CA MET A 95 0.35 2.71 0.08
C MET A 95 1.57 2.16 -0.67
N ALA A 96 1.60 0.85 -0.91
CA ALA A 96 2.66 0.21 -1.69
C ALA A 96 2.56 0.47 -3.22
N GLY A 97 1.50 1.15 -3.68
CA GLY A 97 1.26 1.44 -5.10
C GLY A 97 0.78 0.23 -5.89
N LEU A 98 0.39 -0.85 -5.22
CA LEU A 98 -0.17 -2.03 -5.87
C LEU A 98 -1.58 -1.72 -6.40
N PRO A 99 -2.00 -2.35 -7.51
CA PRO A 99 -3.35 -2.19 -8.02
C PRO A 99 -4.38 -2.69 -7.00
N LYS A 100 -5.61 -2.19 -7.12
CA LYS A 100 -6.74 -2.61 -6.29
C LYS A 100 -6.83 -4.15 -6.23
N PRO A 101 -6.86 -4.76 -5.04
CA PRO A 101 -6.98 -6.21 -4.91
C PRO A 101 -8.26 -6.72 -5.57
N THR A 102 -8.12 -7.66 -6.51
CA THR A 102 -9.26 -8.34 -7.14
C THR A 102 -9.54 -9.64 -6.39
N GLY A 103 -10.55 -9.63 -5.53
CA GLY A 103 -11.03 -10.81 -4.81
C GLY A 103 -12.26 -10.43 -3.99
N CYS A 104 -13.25 -11.33 -3.91
CA CYS A 104 -14.47 -11.05 -3.14
C CYS A 104 -14.11 -10.82 -1.66
N VAL A 105 -14.46 -9.63 -1.18
CA VAL A 105 -14.57 -9.31 0.25
C VAL A 105 -15.84 -9.91 0.83
#